data_AF-A0AA35V9J2-F1
#
_entry.id   AF-A0AA35V9J2-F1
#
_cell.length_a   1.000
_cell.length_b   1.000
_cell.length_c   1.000
_cell.angle_alpha   90.00
_cell.angle_beta   90.00
_cell.angle_gamma   90.00
#
_symmetry.space_group_name_H-M   'P 1'
#
loop_
_entity.id
_entity.type
_entity.pdbx_description
1 polymer ?
#
loop_
_entity_poly.entity_id
_entity_poly.type
_entity_poly.pdbx_seq_one_letter_code
_entity_poly.pdbx_strand_id
1 'polypeptide(L)'
;MKRWMIIAEDGRHTTLGQHRSPTEEEIGQVTASLSAHGLGGWLVLGDGDYYQIRKPFDLEKVRQVSESQVPWEVAETRFRDLRSQSGSPAG
;
A
#
# COMPACT_ATOMS: atom_id res chain seq x y z
N MET A 1 -5.76 10.32 -9.21
CA MET A 1 -5.94 9.02 -9.90
C MET A 1 -6.03 7.91 -8.86
N LYS A 2 -7.04 7.03 -8.96
CA LYS A 2 -7.27 5.97 -7.97
C LYS A 2 -6.52 4.69 -8.33
N ARG A 3 -5.83 4.12 -7.36
CA ARG A 3 -5.01 2.92 -7.52
C ARG A 3 -5.20 1.96 -6.35
N TRP A 4 -5.46 0.71 -6.67
CA TRP A 4 -5.57 -0.35 -5.69
C TRP A 4 -4.19 -0.88 -5.35
N MET A 5 -3.91 -0.98 -4.06
CA MET A 5 -2.61 -1.35 -3.54
C MET A 5 -2.79 -2.26 -2.32
N ILE A 6 -1.81 -3.12 -2.07
CA ILE A 6 -1.65 -3.78 -0.78
C ILE A 6 -0.41 -3.19 -0.12
N ILE A 7 -0.58 -2.66 1.09
CA ILE A 7 0.52 -2.18 1.92
C ILE A 7 0.85 -3.28 2.93
N ALA A 8 2.12 -3.66 2.99
CA ALA A 8 2.66 -4.57 3.98
C ALA A 8 3.00 -3.83 5.28
N GLU A 9 3.08 -4.54 6.39
CA GLU A 9 3.35 -3.96 7.70
C GLU A 9 4.70 -3.26 7.83
N ASP A 10 5.67 -3.63 7.01
CA ASP A 10 6.98 -2.98 6.94
C ASP A 10 6.97 -1.72 6.06
N GLY A 11 5.83 -1.35 5.49
CA GLY A 11 5.65 -0.17 4.63
C GLY A 11 5.88 -0.44 3.14
N ARG A 12 6.34 -1.64 2.74
CA ARG A 12 6.40 -2.01 1.32
C ARG A 12 4.99 -2.09 0.74
N HIS A 13 4.87 -1.94 -0.57
CA HIS A 13 3.57 -2.00 -1.23
C HIS A 13 3.62 -2.72 -2.58
N THR A 14 2.50 -3.34 -2.92
CA THR A 14 2.25 -3.94 -4.24
C THR A 14 1.06 -3.24 -4.87
N THR A 15 1.23 -2.71 -6.09
CA THR A 15 0.11 -2.16 -6.86
C THR A 15 -0.63 -3.30 -7.56
N LEU A 16 -1.93 -3.41 -7.34
CA LEU A 16 -2.79 -4.40 -8.01
C LEU A 16 -3.33 -3.87 -9.33
N GLY A 17 -3.64 -2.57 -9.40
CA GLY A 17 -4.18 -2.00 -10.63
C GLY A 17 -4.70 -0.58 -10.48
N GLN A 18 -5.02 0.04 -11.61
CA GLN A 18 -5.56 1.39 -11.70
C GLN A 18 -7.03 1.30 -12.14
N HIS A 19 -7.90 2.07 -11.49
CA HIS A 19 -9.33 2.23 -11.82
C HIS A 19 -10.26 0.99 -11.75
N ARG A 20 -9.77 -0.24 -11.83
CA ARG A 20 -10.57 -1.47 -11.63
C ARG A 20 -10.36 -2.02 -10.21
N SER A 21 -11.43 -2.47 -9.57
CA SER A 21 -11.34 -3.25 -8.34
C SER A 21 -10.54 -4.54 -8.58
N PRO A 22 -9.56 -4.85 -7.73
CA PRO A 22 -8.75 -6.07 -7.86
C PRO A 22 -9.63 -7.30 -7.65
N THR A 23 -9.29 -8.40 -8.33
CA THR A 23 -9.98 -9.68 -8.11
C THR A 23 -9.51 -10.33 -6.81
N GLU A 24 -10.31 -11.25 -6.28
CA GLU A 24 -9.92 -12.01 -5.08
C GLU A 24 -8.68 -12.88 -5.33
N GLU A 25 -8.46 -13.32 -6.56
CA GLU A 25 -7.26 -14.07 -6.96
C GLU A 25 -6.00 -13.20 -6.87
N GLU A 26 -6.05 -11.97 -7.38
CA GLU A 26 -4.94 -11.01 -7.30
C GLU A 26 -4.60 -10.67 -5.85
N ILE A 27 -5.63 -10.43 -5.02
CA ILE A 27 -5.46 -10.21 -3.59
C ILE A 27 -4.87 -11.44 -2.91
N GLY A 28 -5.38 -12.63 -3.23
CA GLY A 28 -4.96 -13.90 -2.66
C GLY A 28 -3.49 -14.23 -2.96
N GLN A 29 -3.03 -13.96 -4.18
CA GLN A 29 -1.62 -14.14 -4.59
C GLN A 29 -0.67 -13.28 -3.74
N VAL A 30 -0.99 -12.00 -3.58
CA VAL A 30 -0.14 -11.08 -2.78
C VAL A 30 -0.22 -11.43 -1.30
N THR A 31 -1.43 -11.74 -0.80
CA THR A 31 -1.64 -12.15 0.59
C THR A 31 -0.85 -13.42 0.93
N ALA A 32 -0.86 -14.42 0.05
CA ALA A 32 -0.11 -15.66 0.25
C ALA A 32 1.41 -15.38 0.32
N SER A 33 1.91 -14.47 -0.51
CA SER A 33 3.31 -14.03 -0.44
C SER A 33 3.61 -13.33 0.90
N LEU A 34 2.75 -12.41 1.35
CA LEU A 34 2.90 -11.76 2.65
C LEU A 34 2.93 -12.76 3.81
N SER A 35 1.99 -13.70 3.83
CA SER A 35 1.95 -14.76 4.84
C SER A 35 3.19 -15.66 4.81
N ALA A 36 3.73 -15.98 3.63
CA ALA A 36 4.97 -16.75 3.50
C ALA A 36 6.19 -16.00 4.07
N HIS A 37 6.14 -14.67 4.08
CA HIS A 37 7.16 -13.81 4.70
C HIS A 37 6.85 -13.47 6.18
N GLY A 38 5.76 -13.99 6.74
CA GLY A 38 5.31 -13.64 8.09
C GLY A 38 4.88 -12.19 8.24
N LEU A 39 4.43 -11.56 7.15
CA LEU A 39 4.04 -10.15 7.11
C LEU A 39 2.52 -9.98 7.05
N GLY A 40 2.05 -9.01 7.82
CA GLY A 40 0.72 -8.44 7.73
C GLY A 40 0.54 -7.51 6.54
N GLY A 41 -0.70 -7.34 6.10
CA GLY A 41 -1.03 -6.48 4.98
C GLY A 41 -2.47 -6.00 4.94
N TRP A 42 -2.66 -4.86 4.29
CA TRP A 42 -3.96 -4.22 4.12
C TRP A 42 -4.18 -3.86 2.66
N LEU A 43 -5.39 -4.15 2.18
CA LEU A 43 -5.89 -3.64 0.91
C LEU A 43 -6.30 -2.18 1.11
N VAL A 44 -5.77 -1.32 0.26
CA VAL A 44 -5.99 0.13 0.31
C VAL A 44 -6.32 0.67 -1.08
N LEU A 45 -7.10 1.74 -1.09
CA LEU A 45 -7.32 2.56 -2.26
C LEU A 45 -6.49 3.83 -2.10
N GLY A 46 -5.41 3.92 -2.87
CA GLY A 46 -4.61 5.14 -2.95
C GLY A 46 -5.25 6.11 -3.93
N ASP A 47 -5.52 7.34 -3.48
CA ASP A 47 -5.87 8.44 -4.37
C ASP A 47 -4.78 9.51 -4.35
N GLY A 48 -4.26 9.83 -5.54
CA GLY A 48 -3.30 10.91 -5.69
C GLY A 48 -3.02 11.23 -7.14
N ASP A 49 -2.60 12.47 -7.37
CA ASP A 49 -2.20 12.96 -8.68
C ASP A 49 -0.68 13.07 -8.75
N TYR A 50 -0.07 12.36 -9.70
CA TYR A 50 1.39 12.21 -9.83
C TYR A 50 2.11 13.56 -10.02
N TYR A 51 1.41 14.59 -10.47
CA TYR A 51 1.98 15.90 -10.81
C TYR A 51 1.91 16.96 -9.70
N GLN A 52 1.35 16.66 -8.53
CA GLN A 52 1.27 17.63 -7.42
C GLN A 52 2.00 17.13 -6.17
N ILE A 53 3.28 17.50 -6.07
CA ILE A 53 4.17 17.29 -4.90
C ILE A 53 3.55 17.77 -3.58
N ARG A 54 2.55 18.66 -3.62
CA ARG A 54 1.89 19.25 -2.44
C ARG A 54 0.55 18.62 -2.06
N LYS A 55 0.02 17.65 -2.82
CA LYS A 55 -1.20 16.95 -2.42
C LYS A 55 -0.87 15.66 -1.68
N PRO A 56 -1.46 15.42 -0.50
CA PRO A 56 -1.29 14.17 0.22
C PRO A 56 -1.73 13.01 -0.68
N PHE A 57 -0.90 11.98 -0.79
CA PHE A 57 -1.33 10.70 -1.35
C PHE A 57 -2.24 10.09 -0.28
N ASP A 58 -3.54 10.17 -0.52
CA ASP A 58 -4.54 9.73 0.43
C ASP A 58 -4.66 8.21 0.34
N LEU A 59 -4.70 7.56 1.50
CA LEU A 59 -4.78 6.11 1.62
C LEU A 59 -6.06 5.77 2.36
N GLU A 60 -7.03 5.26 1.61
CA GLU A 60 -8.24 4.72 2.22
C GLU A 60 -8.02 3.24 2.53
N LYS A 61 -7.94 2.89 3.83
CA LYS A 61 -7.89 1.50 4.27
C LYS A 61 -9.23 0.84 4.01
N VAL A 62 -9.25 -0.16 3.13
CA VAL A 62 -10.47 -0.91 2.78
C VAL A 62 -10.65 -2.10 3.72
N ARG A 63 -9.65 -2.98 3.81
CA ARG A 63 -9.66 -4.13 4.73
C ARG A 63 -8.26 -4.67 5.00
N GLN A 64 -8.10 -5.36 6.12
CA GLN A 64 -6.93 -6.19 6.37
C GLN A 64 -7.03 -7.48 5.54
N VAL A 65 -5.92 -7.91 4.95
CA VAL A 65 -5.87 -9.12 4.09
C VAL A 65 -5.03 -10.24 4.70
N SER A 66 -4.06 -9.92 5.56
CA SER A 66 -3.32 -10.89 6.38
C SER A 66 -3.14 -10.41 7.83
N GLU A 67 -2.97 -11.35 8.75
CA GLU A 67 -2.70 -11.07 10.16
C GLU A 67 -1.42 -10.21 10.31
N SER A 68 -1.50 -9.15 11.11
CA SER A 68 -0.42 -8.17 11.28
C SER A 68 -0.03 -8.05 12.74
N GLN A 69 1.26 -7.84 13.00
CA GLN A 69 1.79 -7.63 14.35
C GLN A 69 1.74 -6.15 14.75
N VAL A 70 1.59 -5.24 13.78
CA VAL A 70 1.49 -3.80 14.02
C VAL A 70 0.12 -3.26 13.59
N PRO A 71 -0.36 -2.17 14.20
CA PRO A 71 -1.56 -1.48 13.74
C PRO A 71 -1.34 -0.85 12.36
N TRP A 72 -2.44 -0.62 11.66
CA TRP A 72 -2.45 0.00 10.33
C TRP A 72 -1.68 1.32 10.30
N GLU A 73 -1.85 2.17 11.31
CA GLU A 73 -1.23 3.50 11.41
C GLU A 73 0.32 3.43 11.38
N VAL A 74 0.90 2.35 11.92
CA VAL A 74 2.34 2.12 11.87
C VAL A 74 2.78 1.73 10.46
N ALA A 75 2.06 0.83 9.80
CA ALA A 75 2.32 0.42 8.42
C ALA A 75 2.16 1.58 7.43
N GLU A 76 1.12 2.41 7.63
CA GLU A 76 0.88 3.62 6.85
C GLU A 76 2.02 4.62 6.99
N THR A 77 2.50 4.85 8.22
CA THR A 77 3.63 5.75 8.48
C THR A 77 4.89 5.25 7.78
N ARG A 78 5.20 3.95 7.87
CA ARG A 78 6.34 3.33 7.20
C ARG A 78 6.25 3.45 5.67
N PHE A 79 5.07 3.24 5.10
CA PHE A 79 4.84 3.44 3.67
C PHE A 79 5.11 4.89 3.24
N ARG A 80 4.58 5.87 4.01
CA ARG A 80 4.78 7.29 3.72
C ARG A 80 6.25 7.68 3.79
N ASP A 81 6.99 7.15 4.76
CA ASP A 81 8.43 7.37 4.92
C ASP A 81 9.26 6.77 3.76
N LEU A 82 8.95 5.53 3.35
CA LEU A 82 9.60 4.93 2.17
C LEU A 82 9.30 5.70 0.88
N ARG A 83 8.08 6.24 0.77
CA ARG A 83 7.66 7.04 -0.39
C ARG A 83 8.34 8.41 -0.44
N SER A 84 8.50 9.09 0.69
CA SER A 84 9.21 10.38 0.75
C SER A 84 10.71 10.21 0.46
N GLN A 85 11.32 9.10 0.92
CA GLN A 85 12.71 8.77 0.56
C GLN A 85 12.87 8.52 -0.95
N SER A 86 11.93 7.80 -1.57
CA SER A 86 11.94 7.53 -3.01
C SER A 86 11.64 8.77 -3.88
N GLY A 87 11.08 9.83 -3.27
CA GLY A 87 10.78 11.11 -3.91
C GLY A 87 11.86 12.18 -3.74
N SER A 88 13.00 11.85 -3.13
CA SER A 88 14.15 12.78 -3.09
C SER A 88 14.75 12.90 -4.49
N PRO A 89 14.77 14.09 -5.11
CA PRO A 89 15.48 14.28 -6.36
C PRO A 89 16.97 14.05 -6.11
N ALA A 90 17.59 13.23 -6.95
CA ALA A 90 19.02 13.35 -7.21
C ALA A 90 19.30 14.83 -7.52
N GLY A 91 20.28 15.41 -6.80
CA GLY A 91 20.72 16.79 -6.97
C GLY A 91 21.29 17.08 -8.34
#